data_AF-A0A957WUD3-F1
#
_entry.id   AF-A0A957WUD3-F1
#
_cell.length_a   1.000
_cell.length_b   1.000
_cell.length_c   1.000
_cell.angle_alpha   90.00
_cell.angle_beta   90.00
_cell.angle_gamma   90.00
#
_symmetry.space_group_name_H-M   'P 1'
#
loop_
_entity.id
_entity.type
_entity.pdbx_description
1 polymer ?
#
loop_
_entity_poly.entity_id
_entity_poly.type
_entity_poly.pdbx_seq_one_letter_code
_entity_poly.pdbx_strand_id
1 'polypeptide(L)'
;MRVDPTVAVTKVVTGVSALNITAGDLQDTRAILADEQAQLERVGIFGTLQVGFVASAVMAILALWLYSYAALQARLFEFGVLRAIGLKHSQVMWQVALEYVALTLYCGVVGAVLGWASALLFVPFLRVPASSGSPPPPLLPLIDQGGMFELTLAFTSWMVLAQVVMMIYALRRSRFEALRIGHQA
;
A
#
# COMPACT_ATOMS: atom_id res chain seq x y z
N MET A 1 34.40 23.60 3.62
CA MET A 1 34.66 23.06 4.96
C MET A 1 33.33 22.62 5.55
N ARG A 2 33.19 21.34 5.95
CA ARG A 2 32.00 20.86 6.70
C ARG A 2 32.26 21.15 8.18
N VAL A 3 31.30 21.76 8.87
CA VAL A 3 31.37 22.07 10.30
C VAL A 3 30.57 21.03 11.07
N ASP A 4 31.09 20.63 12.24
CA ASP A 4 30.46 19.66 13.15
C ASP A 4 29.05 20.09 13.60
N PRO A 5 28.13 19.14 13.81
CA PRO A 5 26.67 19.38 13.87
C PRO A 5 26.15 19.99 15.18
N THR A 6 27.01 20.27 16.16
CA THR A 6 26.64 20.74 17.50
C THR A 6 27.00 22.21 17.77
N VAL A 7 27.59 22.92 16.80
CA VAL A 7 27.99 24.32 16.96
C VAL A 7 26.96 25.25 16.32
N ALA A 8 26.35 26.10 17.14
CA ALA A 8 25.41 27.13 16.68
C ALA A 8 26.07 28.05 15.65
N VAL A 9 25.46 28.16 14.46
CA VAL A 9 25.92 28.93 13.28
C VAL A 9 26.33 30.35 13.66
N THR A 10 25.64 30.95 14.63
CA THR A 10 25.90 32.31 15.15
C THR A 10 27.33 32.50 15.68
N LYS A 11 27.94 31.48 16.32
CA LYS A 11 29.31 31.58 16.87
C LYS A 11 30.39 31.48 15.80
N VAL A 12 30.11 30.80 14.69
CA VAL A 12 31.05 30.69 13.56
C VAL A 12 31.11 32.02 12.79
N VAL A 13 29.98 32.71 12.65
CA VAL A 13 29.88 34.01 11.97
C VAL A 13 30.67 35.11 12.69
N THR A 14 30.64 35.12 14.03
CA THR A 14 31.39 36.12 14.82
C THR A 14 32.90 35.86 14.78
N GLY A 15 33.31 34.58 14.76
CA GLY A 15 34.71 34.18 14.67
C GLY A 15 35.35 34.47 13.30
N VAL A 16 34.60 34.26 12.20
CA VAL A 16 35.10 34.51 10.83
C VAL A 16 35.13 36.00 10.50
N SER A 17 34.17 36.79 11.01
CA SER A 17 34.15 38.25 10.85
C SER A 17 35.35 38.95 11.50
N ALA A 18 35.93 38.35 12.55
CA ALA A 18 37.13 38.87 13.22
C ALA A 18 38.43 38.67 12.40
N LEU A 19 38.42 37.79 11.40
CA LEU A 19 39.58 37.52 10.54
C LEU A 19 39.58 38.32 9.23
N ASN A 20 38.66 39.28 9.04
CA ASN A 20 38.59 40.15 7.85
C ASN A 20 38.52 39.37 6.51
N ILE A 21 37.98 38.16 6.55
CA ILE A 21 37.66 37.35 5.36
C ILE A 21 36.16 37.53 5.12
N THR A 22 35.80 38.12 3.99
CA THR A 22 34.41 38.23 3.54
C THR A 22 33.89 36.82 3.31
N ALA A 23 33.08 36.30 4.24
CA ALA A 23 32.39 35.04 4.06
C ALA A 23 31.44 35.18 2.85
N GLY A 24 31.83 34.61 1.71
CA GLY A 24 30.95 34.49 0.56
C GLY A 24 29.74 33.63 0.94
N ASP A 25 28.56 34.19 0.67
CA ASP A 25 27.21 33.63 0.77
C ASP A 25 27.07 32.37 1.65
N LEU A 26 26.77 32.60 2.94
CA LEU A 26 26.45 31.54 3.90
C LEU A 26 25.05 30.99 3.59
N GLN A 27 24.96 30.07 2.64
CA GLN A 27 23.72 29.32 2.40
C GLN A 27 23.56 28.23 3.47
N ASP A 28 22.65 28.48 4.41
CA ASP A 28 22.24 27.51 5.41
C ASP A 28 21.39 26.42 4.74
N THR A 29 22.03 25.31 4.40
CA THR A 29 21.39 24.17 3.71
C THR A 29 20.21 23.60 4.51
N ARG A 30 20.19 23.79 5.85
CA ARG A 30 19.08 23.34 6.70
C ARG A 30 17.85 24.23 6.58
N ALA A 31 18.04 25.55 6.47
CA ALA A 31 16.94 26.49 6.27
C ALA A 31 16.32 26.32 4.88
N ILE A 32 17.13 26.10 3.85
CA ILE A 32 16.66 25.87 2.46
C ILE A 32 15.91 24.54 2.33
N LEU A 33 16.37 23.47 3.01
CA LEU A 33 15.65 22.18 3.03
C LEU A 33 14.31 22.25 3.77
N ALA A 34 14.21 23.06 4.82
CA ALA A 34 12.94 23.28 5.53
C ALA A 34 11.94 24.10 4.70
N ASP A 35 12.43 25.06 3.91
CA ASP A 35 11.62 25.88 3.01
C ASP A 35 11.21 25.14 1.72
N GLU A 36 12.07 24.28 1.16
CA GLU A 36 11.74 23.37 0.05
C GLU A 36 10.73 22.28 0.47
N GLN A 37 10.80 21.81 1.72
CA GLN A 37 9.80 20.89 2.28
C GLN A 37 8.44 21.56 2.51
N ALA A 38 8.40 22.89 2.64
CA ALA A 38 7.19 23.69 2.78
C ALA A 38 6.45 23.96 1.45
N GLN A 39 6.97 23.46 0.33
CA GLN A 39 6.32 23.57 -0.98
C GLN A 39 5.07 22.65 -1.03
N LEU A 40 3.95 23.20 -0.56
CA LEU A 40 2.59 22.64 -0.46
C LEU A 40 2.14 21.82 -1.69
N GLU A 41 2.73 22.05 -2.85
CA GLU A 41 2.48 21.34 -4.10
C GLU A 41 2.87 19.86 -4.07
N ARG A 42 3.95 19.49 -3.35
CA ARG A 42 4.36 18.09 -3.20
C ARG A 42 3.43 17.30 -2.27
N VAL A 43 2.95 17.91 -1.19
CA VAL A 43 2.04 17.27 -0.22
C VAL A 43 0.69 16.93 -0.88
N GLY A 44 0.20 17.80 -1.78
CA GLY A 44 -1.05 17.57 -2.50
C GLY A 44 -1.02 16.33 -3.42
N ILE A 45 0.04 16.17 -4.21
CA ILE A 45 0.16 15.05 -5.16
C ILE A 45 0.24 13.72 -4.41
N PHE A 46 1.13 13.60 -3.41
CA PHE A 46 1.25 12.36 -2.64
C PHE A 46 -0.03 12.04 -1.85
N GLY A 47 -0.74 13.05 -1.34
CA GLY A 47 -2.04 12.85 -0.69
C GLY A 47 -3.09 12.25 -1.63
N THR A 48 -3.23 12.78 -2.86
CA THR A 48 -4.18 12.23 -3.83
C THR A 48 -3.85 10.80 -4.26
N LEU A 49 -2.56 10.47 -4.43
CA LEU A 49 -2.11 9.10 -4.73
C LEU A 49 -2.46 8.12 -3.60
N GLN A 50 -2.21 8.49 -2.35
CA GLN A 50 -2.52 7.63 -1.20
C GLN A 50 -4.04 7.43 -1.03
N VAL A 51 -4.83 8.49 -1.20
CA VAL A 51 -6.30 8.39 -1.14
C VAL A 51 -6.83 7.48 -2.27
N GLY A 52 -6.32 7.63 -3.49
CA GLY A 52 -6.67 6.77 -4.62
C GLY A 52 -6.26 5.30 -4.40
N PHE A 53 -5.10 5.07 -3.80
CA PHE A 53 -4.64 3.73 -3.41
C PHE A 53 -5.58 3.09 -2.38
N VAL A 54 -5.92 3.80 -1.30
CA VAL A 54 -6.84 3.30 -0.27
C VAL A 54 -8.24 3.05 -0.84
N ALA A 55 -8.76 3.97 -1.67
CA ALA A 55 -10.06 3.80 -2.32
C ALA A 55 -10.07 2.55 -3.22
N SER A 56 -9.02 2.34 -4.01
CA SER A 56 -8.87 1.15 -4.86
C SER A 56 -8.73 -0.13 -4.04
N ALA A 57 -7.99 -0.09 -2.94
CA ALA A 57 -7.86 -1.22 -2.01
C ALA A 57 -9.20 -1.62 -1.39
N VAL A 58 -10.00 -0.63 -0.94
CA VAL A 58 -11.35 -0.88 -0.41
C VAL A 58 -12.25 -1.47 -1.49
N MET A 59 -12.21 -0.92 -2.71
CA MET A 59 -12.96 -1.48 -3.85
C MET A 59 -12.55 -2.93 -4.15
N ALA A 60 -11.27 -3.24 -4.12
CA ALA A 60 -10.76 -4.59 -4.32
C ALA A 60 -11.27 -5.56 -3.24
N ILE A 61 -11.26 -5.15 -1.97
CA ILE A 61 -11.84 -5.95 -0.85
C ILE A 61 -13.31 -6.25 -1.12
N LEU A 62 -14.09 -5.23 -1.48
CA LEU A 62 -15.52 -5.38 -1.74
C LEU A 62 -15.80 -6.30 -2.93
N ALA A 63 -15.03 -6.16 -4.01
CA ALA A 63 -15.12 -7.03 -5.18
C ALA A 63 -14.81 -8.49 -4.82
N LEU A 64 -13.75 -8.71 -4.03
CA LEU A 64 -13.35 -10.03 -3.55
C LEU A 64 -14.46 -10.65 -2.70
N TRP A 65 -15.07 -9.89 -1.79
CA TRP A 65 -16.15 -10.34 -0.92
C TRP A 65 -17.42 -10.68 -1.71
N LEU A 66 -17.81 -9.82 -2.65
CA LEU A 66 -18.95 -10.05 -3.52
C LEU A 66 -18.75 -11.32 -4.36
N TYR A 67 -17.58 -11.45 -4.99
CA TYR A 67 -17.25 -12.62 -5.78
C TYR A 67 -17.24 -13.90 -4.93
N SER A 68 -16.63 -13.84 -3.74
CA SER A 68 -16.59 -14.97 -2.82
C SER A 68 -17.99 -15.39 -2.38
N TYR A 69 -18.88 -14.44 -2.09
CA TYR A 69 -20.26 -14.70 -1.72
C TYR A 69 -21.04 -15.34 -2.89
N ALA A 70 -20.89 -14.82 -4.10
CA ALA A 70 -21.54 -15.37 -5.29
C ALA A 70 -21.05 -16.80 -5.59
N ALA A 71 -19.74 -17.04 -5.50
CA ALA A 71 -19.16 -18.36 -5.70
C ALA A 71 -19.62 -19.37 -4.62
N LEU A 72 -19.77 -18.91 -3.37
CA LEU A 72 -20.35 -19.72 -2.30
C LEU A 72 -21.79 -20.11 -2.61
N GLN A 73 -22.63 -19.16 -3.01
CA GLN A 73 -24.03 -19.41 -3.37
C GLN A 73 -24.17 -20.40 -4.54
N ALA A 74 -23.36 -20.24 -5.59
CA ALA A 74 -23.37 -21.17 -6.72
C ALA A 74 -23.05 -22.61 -6.28
N ARG A 75 -22.05 -22.77 -5.40
CA ARG A 75 -21.68 -24.08 -4.87
C ARG A 75 -22.69 -24.63 -3.85
N LEU A 76 -23.42 -23.80 -3.11
CA LEU A 76 -24.56 -24.23 -2.25
C LEU A 76 -25.62 -25.02 -3.01
N PHE A 77 -25.83 -24.70 -4.29
CA PHE A 77 -26.72 -25.48 -5.15
C PHE A 77 -26.14 -26.88 -5.46
N GLU A 78 -24.85 -26.96 -5.79
CA GLU A 78 -24.14 -28.23 -6.01
C GLU A 78 -24.07 -29.08 -4.73
N PHE A 79 -23.96 -28.45 -3.55
CA PHE A 79 -23.95 -29.13 -2.25
C PHE A 79 -25.24 -29.89 -1.94
N GLY A 80 -26.38 -29.47 -2.49
CA GLY A 80 -27.62 -30.24 -2.39
C GLY A 80 -27.47 -31.66 -2.97
N VAL A 81 -26.70 -31.78 -4.05
CA VAL A 81 -26.38 -33.06 -4.70
C VAL A 81 -25.27 -33.79 -3.93
N LEU A 82 -24.20 -33.09 -3.54
CA LEU A 82 -23.07 -33.71 -2.82
C LEU A 82 -23.42 -34.20 -1.41
N ARG A 83 -24.41 -33.61 -0.74
CA ARG A 83 -24.92 -34.12 0.55
C ARG A 83 -25.53 -35.52 0.41
N ALA A 84 -26.11 -35.84 -0.75
CA ALA A 84 -26.60 -37.19 -1.04
C ALA A 84 -25.46 -38.23 -1.15
N ILE A 85 -24.23 -37.78 -1.44
CA ILE A 85 -23.02 -38.62 -1.54
C ILE A 85 -22.25 -38.65 -0.18
N GLY A 86 -22.68 -37.88 0.82
CA GLY A 86 -22.12 -37.89 2.17
C GLY A 86 -20.89 -36.99 2.39
N LEU A 87 -20.65 -36.02 1.50
CA LEU A 87 -19.49 -35.14 1.57
C LEU A 87 -19.64 -34.04 2.64
N LYS A 88 -18.58 -33.76 3.40
CA LYS A 88 -18.61 -32.79 4.52
C LYS A 88 -18.43 -31.36 3.99
N HIS A 89 -19.31 -30.45 4.43
CA HIS A 89 -19.27 -29.01 4.09
C HIS A 89 -17.89 -28.35 4.31
N SER A 90 -17.12 -28.82 5.31
CA SER A 90 -15.79 -28.31 5.59
C SER A 90 -14.74 -28.60 4.52
N GLN A 91 -14.87 -29.71 3.77
CA GLN A 91 -13.86 -30.11 2.77
C GLN A 91 -13.88 -29.19 1.56
N VAL A 92 -15.06 -28.89 1.03
CA VAL A 92 -15.21 -27.98 -0.11
C VAL A 92 -14.88 -26.55 0.29
N MET A 93 -15.24 -26.16 1.52
CA MET A 93 -14.86 -24.84 2.04
C MET A 93 -13.33 -24.68 2.13
N TRP A 94 -12.62 -25.74 2.53
CA TRP A 94 -11.16 -25.73 2.53
C TRP A 94 -10.56 -25.64 1.12
N GLN A 95 -11.10 -26.39 0.16
CA GLN A 95 -10.70 -26.31 -1.25
C GLN A 95 -10.85 -24.87 -1.78
N VAL A 96 -12.02 -24.26 -1.56
CA VAL A 96 -12.31 -22.89 -2.01
C VAL A 96 -11.40 -21.88 -1.31
N ALA A 97 -11.10 -22.08 -0.02
CA ALA A 97 -10.16 -21.22 0.70
C ALA A 97 -8.77 -21.26 0.07
N LEU A 98 -8.26 -22.45 -0.25
CA LEU A 98 -6.95 -22.60 -0.89
C LEU A 98 -6.91 -21.93 -2.28
N GLU A 99 -7.97 -22.09 -3.07
CA GLU A 99 -8.09 -21.45 -4.39
C GLU A 99 -8.03 -19.92 -4.26
N TYR A 100 -8.79 -19.34 -3.33
CA TYR A 100 -8.79 -17.90 -3.11
C TYR A 100 -7.49 -17.35 -2.56
N VAL A 101 -6.85 -18.07 -1.64
CA VAL A 101 -5.53 -17.67 -1.12
C VAL A 101 -4.51 -17.69 -2.26
N ALA A 102 -4.49 -18.75 -3.08
CA ALA A 102 -3.59 -18.83 -4.23
C ALA A 102 -3.83 -17.70 -5.24
N LEU A 103 -5.09 -17.40 -5.57
CA LEU A 103 -5.46 -16.29 -6.45
C LEU A 103 -5.03 -14.94 -5.88
N THR A 104 -5.22 -14.72 -4.57
CA THR A 104 -4.86 -13.47 -3.91
C THR A 104 -3.34 -13.27 -3.89
N LEU A 105 -2.57 -14.34 -3.62
CA LEU A 105 -1.12 -14.31 -3.68
C LEU A 105 -0.63 -14.02 -5.10
N TYR A 106 -1.22 -14.67 -6.11
CA TYR A 106 -0.92 -14.40 -7.51
C TYR A 106 -1.19 -12.94 -7.88
N CYS A 107 -2.34 -12.40 -7.48
CA CYS A 107 -2.67 -10.98 -7.66
C CYS A 107 -1.69 -10.05 -6.93
N GLY A 108 -1.19 -10.43 -5.75
CA GLY A 108 -0.16 -9.67 -5.04
C GLY A 108 1.13 -9.54 -5.84
N VAL A 109 1.61 -10.64 -6.42
CA VAL A 109 2.81 -10.65 -7.28
C VAL A 109 2.58 -9.81 -8.54
N VAL A 110 1.46 -10.02 -9.23
CA VAL A 110 1.12 -9.26 -10.44
C VAL A 110 0.96 -7.77 -10.13
N GLY A 111 0.29 -7.43 -9.03
CA GLY A 111 0.11 -6.06 -8.56
C GLY A 111 1.43 -5.37 -8.25
N ALA A 112 2.38 -6.07 -7.64
CA ALA A 112 3.72 -5.55 -7.37
C ALA A 112 4.48 -5.22 -8.66
N VAL A 113 4.43 -6.11 -9.65
CA VAL A 113 5.04 -5.90 -10.97
C VAL A 113 4.39 -4.70 -11.68
N LEU A 114 3.06 -4.60 -11.66
CA LEU A 114 2.34 -3.48 -12.26
C LEU A 114 2.62 -2.16 -11.52
N GLY A 115 2.73 -2.17 -10.20
CA GLY A 115 3.09 -1.01 -9.39
C GLY A 115 4.50 -0.52 -9.69
N TRP A 116 5.47 -1.44 -9.82
CA TRP A 116 6.83 -1.10 -10.21
C TRP A 116 6.92 -0.52 -11.62
N ALA A 117 6.24 -1.15 -12.59
CA ALA A 117 6.15 -0.64 -13.96
C ALA A 117 5.50 0.75 -14.00
N SER A 118 4.45 0.96 -13.21
CA SER A 118 3.78 2.26 -13.08
C SER A 118 4.73 3.31 -12.50
N ALA A 119 5.52 2.98 -11.46
CA ALA A 119 6.49 3.90 -10.90
C ALA A 119 7.52 4.36 -11.94
N LEU A 120 8.06 3.44 -12.75
CA LEU A 120 9.00 3.78 -13.82
C LEU A 120 8.38 4.69 -14.89
N LEU A 121 7.10 4.46 -15.22
CA LEU A 121 6.38 5.24 -16.22
C LEU A 121 6.00 6.64 -15.71
N PHE A 122 5.50 6.75 -14.47
CA PHE A 122 4.91 7.98 -13.93
C PHE A 122 5.92 8.90 -13.22
N VAL A 123 6.98 8.38 -12.59
CA VAL A 123 8.03 9.20 -11.95
C VAL A 123 8.57 10.34 -12.84
N PRO A 124 8.90 10.13 -14.14
CA PRO A 124 9.40 11.22 -14.97
C PRO A 124 8.38 12.33 -15.23
N PHE A 125 7.08 12.07 -15.08
CA PHE A 125 6.01 13.06 -15.24
C PHE A 125 5.75 13.88 -13.97
N LEU A 126 6.22 13.44 -12.80
CA LEU A 126 6.07 14.16 -11.52
C LEU A 126 6.99 15.39 -11.39
N ARG A 127 7.54 15.90 -12.50
CA ARG A 127 8.38 17.11 -12.53
C ARG A 127 7.51 18.35 -12.30
N VAL A 128 7.45 18.82 -11.06
CA VAL A 128 6.88 20.13 -10.72
C VAL A 128 7.97 21.20 -10.91
N PRO A 129 7.79 22.22 -11.77
CA PRO A 129 8.75 23.30 -11.94
C PRO A 129 8.86 24.13 -10.65
N ALA A 130 9.97 24.01 -9.91
CA ALA A 130 10.14 24.72 -8.64
C ALA A 130 10.48 26.22 -8.79
N SER A 131 10.90 26.68 -9.98
CA SER A 131 11.13 28.10 -10.24
C SER A 131 11.20 28.42 -11.74
N SER A 132 10.66 29.58 -12.09
CA SER A 132 10.67 30.16 -13.43
C SER A 132 12.09 30.50 -13.87
N GLY A 133 12.70 29.63 -14.69
CA GLY A 133 13.86 30.02 -15.50
C GLY A 133 15.00 29.00 -15.66
N SER A 134 14.98 27.85 -14.96
CA SER A 134 15.98 26.81 -15.19
C SER A 134 15.34 25.42 -15.22
N PRO A 135 15.65 24.56 -16.23
CA PRO A 135 15.11 23.21 -16.28
C PRO A 135 15.56 22.44 -15.02
N PRO A 136 14.62 21.90 -14.22
CA PRO A 136 14.99 21.17 -13.01
C PRO A 136 15.85 19.95 -13.36
N PRO A 137 16.86 19.62 -12.54
CA PRO A 137 17.70 18.45 -12.74
C PRO A 137 16.83 17.18 -12.80
N PRO A 138 17.22 16.17 -13.59
CA PRO A 138 16.43 14.95 -13.76
C PRO A 138 16.24 14.23 -12.41
N LEU A 139 14.98 13.99 -12.03
CA LEU A 139 14.63 13.15 -10.89
C LEU A 139 15.07 11.71 -11.17
N LEU A 140 16.07 11.24 -10.45
CA LEU A 140 16.44 9.83 -10.45
C LEU A 140 15.46 9.09 -9.53
N PRO A 141 14.76 8.05 -10.02
CA PRO A 141 13.90 7.23 -9.18
C PRO A 141 14.77 6.49 -8.16
N LEU A 142 14.85 7.01 -6.93
CA LEU A 142 15.45 6.29 -5.81
C LEU A 142 14.37 5.39 -5.19
N ILE A 143 14.19 4.23 -5.80
CA ILE A 143 13.26 3.21 -5.32
C ILE A 143 13.94 2.50 -4.16
N ASP A 144 13.46 2.73 -2.93
CA ASP A 144 13.85 1.88 -1.81
C ASP A 144 13.24 0.49 -2.00
N GLN A 145 14.10 -0.47 -2.34
CA GLN A 145 13.71 -1.87 -2.56
C GLN A 145 13.14 -2.49 -1.29
N GLY A 146 13.61 -2.05 -0.10
CA GLY A 146 13.10 -2.48 1.20
C GLY A 146 11.66 -2.07 1.39
N GLY A 147 11.37 -0.77 1.29
CA GLY A 147 10.02 -0.22 1.41
C GLY A 147 9.02 -0.80 0.40
N MET A 148 9.44 -1.03 -0.86
CA MET A 148 8.57 -1.67 -1.87
C MET A 148 8.18 -3.10 -1.46
N PHE A 149 9.14 -3.89 -0.99
CA PHE A 149 8.88 -5.27 -0.57
C PHE A 149 8.01 -5.32 0.68
N GLU A 150 8.30 -4.46 1.67
CA GLU A 150 7.52 -4.35 2.90
C GLU A 150 6.06 -3.94 2.60
N LEU A 151 5.84 -2.93 1.77
CA LEU A 151 4.50 -2.49 1.38
C LEU A 151 3.73 -3.59 0.64
N THR A 152 4.39 -4.27 -0.32
CA THR A 152 3.77 -5.35 -1.10
C THR A 152 3.36 -6.51 -0.19
N LEU A 153 4.24 -6.89 0.74
CA LEU A 153 4.02 -7.99 1.67
C LEU A 153 2.94 -7.61 2.69
N ALA A 154 2.99 -6.41 3.25
CA ALA A 154 1.96 -5.89 4.15
C ALA A 154 0.59 -5.87 3.47
N PHE A 155 0.49 -5.31 2.26
CA PHE A 155 -0.78 -5.23 1.52
C PHE A 155 -1.33 -6.60 1.14
N THR A 156 -0.49 -7.49 0.61
CA THR A 156 -0.90 -8.84 0.22
C THR A 156 -1.30 -9.66 1.44
N SER A 157 -0.55 -9.57 2.54
CA SER A 157 -0.91 -10.25 3.80
C SER A 157 -2.24 -9.74 4.36
N TRP A 158 -2.48 -8.42 4.29
CA TRP A 158 -3.75 -7.82 4.69
C TRP A 158 -4.92 -8.31 3.84
N MET A 159 -4.75 -8.39 2.51
CA MET A 159 -5.75 -8.95 1.59
C MET A 159 -6.05 -10.42 1.89
N VAL A 160 -5.03 -11.23 2.10
CA VAL A 160 -5.18 -12.65 2.47
C VAL A 160 -5.89 -12.77 3.82
N LEU A 161 -5.52 -11.95 4.81
CA LEU A 161 -6.17 -11.93 6.12
C LEU A 161 -7.65 -11.56 5.99
N ALA A 162 -7.98 -10.51 5.23
CA ALA A 162 -9.36 -10.12 4.99
C ALA A 162 -10.18 -11.26 4.36
N GLN A 163 -9.58 -12.02 3.43
CA GLN A 163 -10.22 -13.16 2.78
C GLN A 163 -10.42 -14.34 3.74
N VAL A 164 -9.42 -14.67 4.55
CA VAL A 164 -9.51 -15.73 5.56
C VAL A 164 -10.55 -15.39 6.63
N VAL A 165 -10.57 -14.14 7.09
CA VAL A 165 -11.54 -13.65 8.06
C VAL A 165 -12.96 -13.77 7.50
N MET A 166 -13.20 -13.28 6.28
CA MET A 166 -14.49 -13.42 5.60
C MET A 166 -14.93 -14.89 5.49
N MET A 167 -13.99 -15.77 5.13
CA MET A 167 -14.25 -17.20 5.02
C MET A 167 -14.65 -17.85 6.36
N ILE A 168 -13.96 -17.48 7.45
CA ILE A 168 -14.29 -17.95 8.80
C ILE A 168 -15.68 -17.43 9.22
N TYR A 169 -16.01 -16.17 8.92
CA TYR A 169 -17.35 -15.62 9.18
C TYR A 169 -18.44 -16.38 8.42
N ALA A 170 -18.22 -16.67 7.13
CA ALA A 170 -19.15 -17.46 6.32
C ALA A 170 -19.36 -18.87 6.89
N LEU A 171 -18.26 -19.54 7.27
CA LEU A 171 -18.29 -20.87 7.88
C LEU A 171 -18.97 -20.92 9.25
N ARG A 172 -18.80 -19.87 10.07
CA ARG A 172 -19.46 -19.79 11.38
C ARG A 172 -20.96 -19.61 11.23
N ARG A 173 -21.40 -18.77 10.29
CA ARG A 173 -22.83 -18.50 10.06
C ARG A 173 -23.58 -19.75 9.58
N SER A 174 -22.99 -20.56 8.70
CA SER A 174 -23.65 -21.76 8.19
C SER A 174 -23.88 -22.87 9.23
N ARG A 175 -23.06 -22.94 10.29
CA ARG A 175 -23.27 -23.92 11.39
C ARG A 175 -24.51 -23.61 12.23
N PHE A 176 -24.87 -22.34 12.38
CA PHE A 176 -26.05 -21.95 13.18
C PHE A 176 -27.37 -22.26 12.45
N GLU A 177 -27.40 -22.22 11.12
CA GLU A 177 -28.58 -22.61 10.35
C GLU A 177 -28.83 -24.12 10.40
N ALA A 178 -27.78 -24.95 10.36
CA ALA A 178 -27.92 -26.40 10.46
C ALA A 178 -28.57 -26.88 11.78
N LEU A 179 -28.36 -26.15 12.88
CA LEU A 179 -28.99 -26.45 14.18
C LEU A 179 -30.48 -26.08 14.23
N ARG A 180 -30.93 -25.09 13.44
CA ARG A 180 -32.33 -24.66 13.40
C ARG A 180 -33.22 -25.60 12.58
N ILE A 181 -32.65 -26.37 11.66
CA ILE A 181 -33.39 -27.35 10.83
C ILE A 181 -33.68 -28.65 11.62
N GLY A 182 -32.87 -28.96 12.64
CA GLY A 182 -33.06 -30.16 13.49
C GLY A 182 -34.22 -30.07 14.48
N HIS A 183 -34.88 -28.92 14.61
CA HIS A 183 -36.05 -28.76 15.50
C HIS A 183 -37.40 -28.87 14.77
N GLN A 184 -37.39 -29.19 13.47
CA GLN A 184 -38.60 -29.35 12.67
C GLN A 184 -38.70 -30.70 11.94
N ALA A 185 -37.88 -31.68 12.32
CA ALA A 185 -37.99 -33.07 11.87
C ALA A 185 -38.43 -33.97 13.03
#